data_AF-A0A7W1P9T1-F1
#
_entry.id   AF-A0A7W1P9T1-F1
#
_cell.length_a   1.000
_cell.length_b   1.000
_cell.length_c   1.000
_cell.angle_alpha   90.00
_cell.angle_beta   90.00
_cell.angle_gamma   90.00
#
_symmetry.space_group_name_H-M   'P 1'
#
loop_
_entity.id
_entity.type
_entity.pdbx_description
1 polymer ?
#
loop_
_entity_poly.entity_id
_entity_poly.type
_entity_poly.pdbx_seq_one_letter_code
_entity_poly.pdbx_strand_id
1 'polypeptide(L)'
;MLPEEALDLVAWSYGAMVTLNYALDRPERVRTLTLIEPPAFWVLEATGQMDDLSRREREDLERLHKEMVADVTETQLARFVRLAALAPPGTRPEGLVPSH
;
A
#
# COMPACT_ATOMS: atom_id res chain seq x y z
N MET A 1 -3.44 -22.32 -25.16
CA MET A 1 -3.30 -21.43 -24.01
C MET A 1 -2.70 -20.14 -24.54
N LEU A 2 -3.51 -19.08 -24.65
CA LEU A 2 -2.99 -17.79 -25.10
C LEU A 2 -1.98 -17.29 -24.05
N PRO A 3 -0.88 -16.62 -24.44
CA PRO A 3 -0.06 -15.93 -23.45
C PRO A 3 -0.98 -14.94 -22.74
N GLU A 4 -1.07 -15.03 -21.42
CA GLU A 4 -1.73 -14.00 -20.62
C GLU A 4 -1.07 -12.66 -20.96
N GLU A 5 -1.80 -11.78 -21.64
CA GLU A 5 -1.28 -10.50 -22.11
C GLU A 5 -0.75 -9.67 -20.91
N ALA A 6 0.35 -8.96 -21.15
CA ALA A 6 0.96 -8.09 -20.14
C ALA A 6 -0.02 -6.98 -19.71
N LEU A 7 -0.01 -6.66 -18.41
CA LEU A 7 -0.99 -5.79 -17.76
C LEU A 7 -0.54 -4.33 -17.69
N ASP A 8 -1.51 -3.42 -17.70
CA ASP A 8 -1.30 -2.03 -17.30
C ASP A 8 -1.67 -1.87 -15.82
N LEU A 9 -0.73 -1.42 -15.00
CA LEU A 9 -0.88 -1.37 -13.55
C LEU A 9 -0.81 0.07 -13.04
N VAL A 10 -1.77 0.45 -12.19
CA VAL A 10 -1.76 1.71 -11.43
C VAL A 10 -1.88 1.35 -9.96
N ALA A 11 -0.97 1.86 -9.14
CA ALA A 11 -0.97 1.57 -7.72
C ALA A 11 -0.54 2.80 -6.91
N TRP A 12 -1.05 2.89 -5.68
CA TRP A 12 -0.84 4.03 -4.78
C TRP A 12 -0.25 3.59 -3.45
N SER A 13 0.61 4.45 -2.87
CA SER A 13 1.14 4.30 -1.52
C SER A 13 1.80 2.93 -1.34
N TYR A 14 1.51 2.21 -0.25
CA TYR A 14 2.08 0.89 0.01
C TYR A 14 1.73 -0.14 -1.08
N GLY A 15 0.55 -0.01 -1.71
CA GLY A 15 0.19 -0.83 -2.87
C GLY A 15 1.14 -0.61 -4.04
N ALA A 16 1.62 0.61 -4.25
CA ALA A 16 2.62 0.93 -5.27
C ALA A 16 3.97 0.25 -5.02
N MET A 17 4.39 0.13 -3.75
CA MET A 17 5.59 -0.64 -3.39
C MET A 17 5.42 -2.14 -3.66
N VAL A 18 4.27 -2.73 -3.28
CA VAL A 18 3.98 -4.14 -3.55
C VAL A 18 3.94 -4.43 -5.05
N THR A 19 3.28 -3.56 -5.82
CA THR A 19 3.22 -3.68 -7.29
C THR A 19 4.60 -3.50 -7.93
N LEU A 20 5.44 -2.60 -7.43
CA LEU A 20 6.82 -2.46 -7.91
C LEU A 20 7.62 -3.75 -7.70
N ASN A 21 7.53 -4.40 -6.53
CA ASN A 21 8.19 -5.69 -6.29
C ASN A 21 7.71 -6.76 -7.28
N TYR A 22 6.39 -6.85 -7.53
CA TYR A 22 5.85 -7.75 -8.54
C TYR A 22 6.40 -7.47 -9.95
N ALA A 23 6.47 -6.20 -10.34
CA ALA A 23 6.97 -5.80 -11.66
C ALA A 23 8.47 -6.06 -11.84
N LEU A 24 9.27 -5.93 -10.77
CA LEU A 24 10.69 -6.27 -10.78
C LEU A 24 10.92 -7.79 -10.91
N ASP A 25 10.07 -8.60 -10.26
CA ASP A 25 10.13 -10.06 -10.33
C ASP A 25 9.59 -10.63 -11.66
N ARG A 26 8.64 -9.94 -12.30
CA ARG A 26 7.92 -10.39 -13.51
C ARG A 26 7.75 -9.27 -14.55
N PRO A 27 8.83 -8.67 -15.05
CA PRO A 27 8.74 -7.53 -15.96
C PRO A 27 8.01 -7.87 -17.27
N GLU A 28 8.05 -9.11 -17.73
CA GLU A 28 7.35 -9.58 -18.93
C GLU A 28 5.82 -9.58 -18.79
N ARG A 29 5.31 -9.48 -17.55
CA ARG A 29 3.88 -9.44 -17.25
C ARG A 29 3.32 -8.02 -17.13
N VAL A 30 4.17 -6.99 -17.26
CA VAL A 30 3.78 -5.59 -17.07
C VAL A 30 4.06 -4.79 -18.34
N ARG A 31 3.00 -4.31 -18.99
CA ARG A 31 3.09 -3.43 -20.16
C ARG A 31 3.36 -1.98 -19.76
N THR A 32 2.60 -1.47 -18.79
CA THR A 32 2.80 -0.14 -18.22
C THR A 32 2.62 -0.15 -16.72
N LEU A 33 3.35 0.73 -16.02
CA LEU A 33 3.32 0.86 -14.57
C LEU A 33 3.27 2.32 -14.17
N THR A 34 2.22 2.71 -13.46
CA THR A 34 2.09 4.03 -12.80
C THR A 34 2.10 3.84 -11.29
N LEU A 35 3.08 4.46 -10.64
CA LEU A 35 3.22 4.44 -9.19
C LEU A 35 2.92 5.83 -8.63
N ILE A 36 1.94 5.91 -7.74
CA ILE A 36 1.54 7.15 -7.07
C ILE A 36 2.12 7.10 -5.66
N GLU A 37 3.09 7.97 -5.38
CA GLU A 37 3.68 8.16 -4.05
C GLU A 37 4.08 6.85 -3.33
N PRO A 38 4.84 5.94 -3.97
CA PRO A 38 5.30 4.73 -3.28
C PRO A 38 6.23 5.10 -2.12
N PRO A 39 6.06 4.52 -0.92
CA PRO A 39 7.03 4.71 0.16
C PRO A 39 8.36 4.07 -0.23
N ALA A 40 9.40 4.89 -0.40
CA ALA A 40 10.71 4.46 -0.89
C ALA A 40 11.65 4.03 0.24
N PHE A 41 11.20 3.12 1.12
CA PHE A 41 11.97 2.68 2.30
C PHE A 41 13.37 2.16 1.94
N TRP A 42 13.52 1.51 0.78
CA TRP A 42 14.81 1.01 0.28
C TRP A 42 15.82 2.14 0.03
N VAL A 43 15.36 3.33 -0.37
CA VAL A 43 16.23 4.50 -0.55
C VAL A 43 16.71 4.98 0.82
N LEU A 44 15.81 5.09 1.80
CA LEU A 44 16.17 5.50 3.16
C LEU A 44 17.17 4.54 3.80
N GLU A 45 17.04 3.23 3.57
CA GLU A 45 18.04 2.25 4.00
C GLU A 45 19.37 2.43 3.28
N ALA A 46 19.35 2.55 1.95
CA ALA A 46 20.56 2.67 1.12
C ALA A 46 21.34 3.98 1.40
N THR A 47 20.65 5.05 1.76
CA THR A 47 21.28 6.35 2.10
C THR A 47 21.61 6.49 3.58
N GLY A 48 21.28 5.50 4.42
CA GLY A 48 21.49 5.56 5.87
C GLY A 48 20.57 6.57 6.58
N GLN A 49 19.48 6.98 5.94
CA GLN A 49 18.51 7.95 6.46
C GLN A 49 17.27 7.30 7.11
N MET A 50 17.26 5.97 7.22
CA MET A 50 16.19 5.23 7.89
C MET A 50 16.20 5.50 9.41
N ASP A 51 15.25 6.31 9.88
CA ASP A 51 15.03 6.61 11.28
C ASP A 51 14.00 5.68 11.94
N ASP A 52 13.77 5.86 13.25
CA ASP A 52 12.85 5.02 14.02
C ASP A 52 11.39 5.24 13.63
N LEU A 53 11.03 6.44 13.18
CA LEU A 53 9.68 6.75 12.74
C LEU A 53 9.37 6.02 11.43
N SER A 54 10.27 6.15 10.44
CA SER A 54 10.17 5.48 9.14
C SER A 54 10.16 3.95 9.28
N ARG A 55 10.94 3.41 10.23
CA ARG A 55 10.89 1.97 10.55
C ARG A 55 9.52 1.54 11.05
N ARG A 56 8.94 2.29 11.99
CA ARG A 56 7.61 1.98 12.54
C ARG A 56 6.52 2.09 11.48
N GLU A 57 6.58 3.12 10.64
CA GLU A 57 5.65 3.28 9.51
C GLU A 57 5.70 2.08 8.56
N ARG A 58 6.91 1.61 8.19
CA ARG A 58 7.06 0.40 7.39
C ARG A 58 6.43 -0.82 8.06
N GLU A 59 6.75 -1.06 9.33
CA GLU A 59 6.22 -2.20 10.09
C GLU A 59 4.69 -2.18 10.20
N ASP A 60 4.11 -0.98 10.39
CA ASP A 60 2.66 -0.82 10.48
C ASP A 60 1.95 -1.09 9.15
N LEU A 61 2.52 -0.63 8.04
CA LEU A 61 2.00 -0.91 6.70
C LEU A 61 2.14 -2.39 6.34
N GLU A 62 3.28 -3.01 6.63
CA GLU A 62 3.49 -4.45 6.45
C GLU A 62 2.48 -5.29 7.24
N ARG A 63 2.26 -4.93 8.51
CA ARG A 63 1.30 -5.61 9.38
C ARG A 63 -0.12 -5.46 8.85
N LEU A 64 -0.53 -4.24 8.47
CA LEU A 64 -1.85 -4.01 7.87
C LEU A 64 -2.04 -4.87 6.61
N HIS A 65 -1.07 -4.87 5.69
CA HIS A 65 -1.14 -5.67 4.47
C HIS A 65 -1.31 -7.17 4.75
N LYS A 66 -0.56 -7.72 5.71
CA LYS A 66 -0.65 -9.14 6.11
C LYS A 66 -1.98 -9.49 6.76
N GLU A 67 -2.62 -8.55 7.43
CA GLU A 67 -3.94 -8.73 8.06
C GLU A 67 -5.09 -8.65 7.06
N MET A 68 -4.90 -7.98 5.91
CA MET A 68 -5.90 -7.86 4.85
C MET A 68 -6.03 -9.14 4.01
N VAL A 69 -6.60 -10.19 4.60
CA VAL A 69 -6.86 -11.46 3.93
C VAL A 69 -8.34 -11.81 4.09
N ALA A 70 -9.05 -11.90 2.95
CA ALA A 70 -10.47 -12.28 2.78
C ALA A 70 -11.45 -11.80 3.87
N ASP A 71 -12.34 -10.88 3.46
CA ASP A 71 -13.23 -10.05 4.28
C ASP A 71 -12.51 -8.98 5.12
N VAL A 72 -12.71 -7.71 4.74
CA VAL A 72 -12.14 -6.55 5.45
C VAL A 72 -13.03 -6.23 6.65
N THR A 73 -12.47 -6.32 7.85
CA THR A 73 -13.17 -5.92 9.08
C THR A 73 -13.22 -4.40 9.25
N GLU A 74 -14.22 -3.89 9.97
CA GLU A 74 -14.33 -2.45 10.30
C GLU A 74 -13.07 -1.90 11.00
N THR A 75 -12.44 -2.69 11.86
CA THR A 75 -11.18 -2.31 12.53
C THR A 75 -10.02 -2.14 11.53
N GLN A 76 -9.95 -3.00 10.51
CA GLN A 76 -8.93 -2.91 9.46
C GLN A 76 -9.19 -1.71 8.55
N LEU A 77 -10.45 -1.46 8.18
CA LEU A 77 -10.84 -0.27 7.43
C LEU A 77 -10.50 1.01 8.20
N ALA A 78 -10.81 1.04 9.50
CA ALA A 78 -10.49 2.13 10.40
C ALA A 78 -8.99 2.44 10.46
N ARG A 79 -8.16 1.40 10.56
CA ARG A 79 -6.70 1.51 10.58
C ARG A 79 -6.17 2.01 9.23
N PHE A 80 -6.68 1.47 8.11
CA PHE A 80 -6.33 1.89 6.76
C PHE A 80 -6.61 3.38 6.54
N VAL A 81 -7.84 3.84 6.83
CA VAL A 81 -8.24 5.24 6.63
C VAL A 81 -7.35 6.22 7.39
N ARG A 82 -6.92 5.86 8.61
CA ARG A 82 -5.97 6.68 9.40
C ARG A 82 -4.58 6.69 8.81
N LEU A 83 -4.02 5.52 8.48
CA LEU A 83 -2.68 5.41 7.91
C LEU A 83 -2.58 6.09 6.54
N ALA A 84 -3.65 6.02 5.75
CA ALA A 84 -3.74 6.63 4.43
C ALA A 84 -4.09 8.13 4.46
N ALA A 85 -4.21 8.73 5.65
CA ALA A 85 -4.62 10.13 5.85
C ALA A 85 -5.93 10.52 5.12
N LEU A 86 -6.83 9.56 4.93
CA LEU A 86 -8.12 9.76 4.25
C LEU A 86 -9.18 10.37 5.17
N ALA A 87 -8.88 10.52 6.46
CA ALA A 87 -9.75 11.15 7.44
C ALA A 87 -9.01 12.22 8.27
N PRO A 88 -9.68 13.33 8.63
CA PRO A 88 -9.10 14.34 9.51
C PRO A 88 -8.70 13.76 10.87
N PRO A 89 -7.65 14.29 11.53
CA PRO A 89 -7.24 13.86 12.87
C PRO A 89 -8.42 13.91 13.86
N GLY A 90 -8.61 12.82 14.62
CA GLY A 90 -9.71 12.70 15.59
C GLY A 90 -11.04 12.21 15.01
N THR A 91 -11.14 12.02 13.69
CA THR A 91 -12.34 11.47 13.06
C THR A 91 -12.41 9.96 13.29
N ARG A 92 -13.57 9.52 13.78
CA ARG A 92 -13.90 8.11 13.95
C ARG A 92 -14.31 7.52 12.60
N PRO A 93 -13.62 6.48 12.11
CA PRO A 93 -13.91 5.88 10.79
C PRO A 93 -15.34 5.34 10.68
N GLU A 94 -15.97 4.99 11.81
CA GLU A 94 -17.37 4.57 11.90
C GLU A 94 -18.36 5.67 11.46
N GLY A 95 -17.92 6.94 11.40
CA GLY A 95 -18.72 8.07 10.90
C GLY A 95 -18.49 8.43 9.43
N LEU A 96 -17.62 7.70 8.72
CA LEU A 96 -17.26 7.98 7.32
C LEU A 96 -18.00 7.11 6.31
N VAL A 97 -18.68 6.05 6.76
CA VAL A 97 -19.51 5.20 5.90
C VAL A 97 -20.96 5.71 5.98
N PRO A 98 -21.56 6.17 4.86
CA PRO A 98 -22.97 6.56 4.86
C PRO A 98 -23.83 5.37 5.29
N SER A 99 -24.73 5.58 6.25
CA SER A 99 -25.75 4.61 6.59
C SER A 99 -26.67 4.44 5.38
N HIS A 100 -26.62 3.28 4.73
CA HIS A 100 -27.60 2.89 3.72
C HIS A 100 -28.87 2.32 4.36
#